data_AF-A0A078A592-F1
#
_entry.id   AF-A0A078A592-F1
#
_cell.length_a   1.000
_cell.length_b   1.000
_cell.length_c   1.000
_cell.angle_alpha   90.00
_cell.angle_beta   90.00
_cell.angle_gamma   90.00
#
_symmetry.space_group_name_H-M   'P 1'
#
loop_
_entity.id
_entity.type
_entity.pdbx_description
1 polymer ?
#
loop_
_entity_poly.entity_id
_entity_poly.type
_entity_poly.pdbx_seq_one_letter_code
_entity_poly.pdbx_strand_id
1 'polypeptide(L)'
;MQDQKQTTNSIVFEVEIKDQVPSLQTAVPEIKKKLEEAAYMRAAAGPAVTLEQISEKLKRAEEKRRQTITVVQDSKLNRERRRIGAFERRISEERVHQDQLKEKLETYLNKAVEKRLTVREQRMQKLRNHISRVEEIRTQLAVRRNTSAEAKRIEIYKRLDEASLKREQQLVSKKITAMKSAEKKKTNNDSANAQTNLAELNLNHQQ
;
A
#
# COMPACT_ATOMS: atom_id res chain seq x y z
N MET A 1 -2.77 -35.15 112.29
CA MET A 1 -3.65 -36.25 112.72
C MET A 1 -4.63 -35.70 113.75
N GLN A 2 -5.88 -36.17 113.68
CA GLN A 2 -7.06 -35.68 114.41
C GLN A 2 -6.88 -35.69 115.93
N ASP A 3 -7.51 -34.76 116.65
CA ASP A 3 -8.66 -35.13 117.49
C ASP A 3 -9.43 -33.93 118.06
N GLN A 4 -10.75 -34.17 118.16
CA GLN A 4 -11.81 -33.28 118.63
C GLN A 4 -11.68 -32.90 120.10
N LYS A 5 -12.17 -31.71 120.46
CA LYS A 5 -12.96 -31.55 121.70
C LYS A 5 -14.19 -30.67 121.47
N GLN A 6 -15.32 -31.23 121.88
CA GLN A 6 -16.64 -30.64 121.99
C GLN A 6 -16.63 -29.38 122.88
N THR A 7 -17.52 -28.43 122.60
CA THR A 7 -18.34 -27.82 123.65
C THR A 7 -19.78 -27.68 123.15
N THR A 8 -20.67 -28.42 123.79
CA THR A 8 -22.12 -28.53 123.59
C THR A 8 -22.88 -27.52 124.46
N ASN A 9 -22.28 -26.36 124.76
CA ASN A 9 -22.85 -25.35 125.65
C ASN A 9 -22.57 -23.94 125.12
N SER A 10 -23.52 -23.38 124.38
CA SER A 10 -23.73 -21.94 124.37
C SER A 10 -25.22 -21.68 124.30
N ILE A 11 -25.75 -21.18 125.41
CA ILE A 11 -27.10 -20.66 125.55
C ILE A 11 -27.09 -19.29 124.87
N VAL A 12 -27.84 -19.16 123.77
CA VAL A 12 -28.09 -17.87 123.12
C VAL A 12 -29.34 -17.28 123.77
N PHE A 13 -29.22 -16.09 124.35
CA PHE A 13 -30.35 -15.31 124.82
C PHE A 13 -30.47 -14.05 123.97
N GLU A 14 -31.69 -13.78 123.53
CA GLU A 14 -32.08 -12.57 122.82
C GLU A 14 -32.54 -11.55 123.86
N VAL A 15 -31.86 -10.40 123.92
CA VAL A 15 -32.25 -9.27 124.76
C VAL A 15 -33.09 -8.33 123.90
N GLU A 16 -34.40 -8.32 124.14
CA GLU A 16 -35.29 -7.30 123.57
C GLU A 16 -34.97 -5.94 124.21
N ILE A 17 -34.27 -5.09 123.48
CA ILE A 17 -34.26 -3.65 123.73
C ILE A 17 -35.49 -3.08 123.01
N LYS A 18 -36.46 -2.58 123.79
CA LYS A 18 -37.58 -1.81 123.27
C LYS A 18 -37.10 -0.45 122.77
N ASP A 19 -36.68 -0.39 121.51
CA ASP A 19 -36.79 0.85 120.76
C ASP A 19 -38.23 0.98 120.26
N GLN A 20 -39.00 1.78 121.00
CA GLN A 20 -40.25 2.35 120.52
C GLN A 20 -39.95 3.25 119.32
N VAL A 21 -40.32 2.82 118.11
CA VAL A 21 -41.26 3.55 117.24
C VAL A 21 -41.95 2.52 116.32
N PRO A 22 -43.29 2.45 116.27
CA PRO A 22 -44.00 1.52 115.40
C PRO A 22 -43.86 1.95 113.94
N SER A 23 -43.21 1.13 113.12
CA SER A 23 -43.37 1.15 111.66
C SER A 23 -43.93 -0.18 111.17
N LEU A 24 -45.25 -0.35 111.23
CA LEU A 24 -45.98 -1.30 110.38
C LEU A 24 -47.25 -0.59 109.91
N GLN A 25 -47.25 -0.13 108.66
CA GLN A 25 -47.78 -0.90 107.53
C GLN A 25 -49.26 -1.20 107.70
N THR A 26 -50.09 -0.47 106.97
CA THR A 26 -51.12 -1.08 106.14
C THR A 26 -51.43 -0.14 104.97
N ALA A 27 -51.35 -0.68 103.76
CA ALA A 27 -51.82 -0.12 102.48
C ALA A 27 -50.91 0.82 101.63
N VAL A 28 -49.63 0.48 101.38
CA VAL A 28 -48.96 0.89 100.10
C VAL A 28 -47.94 -0.16 99.56
N PRO A 29 -48.31 -1.42 99.22
CA PRO A 29 -47.37 -2.35 98.57
C PRO A 29 -47.39 -2.24 97.03
N GLU A 30 -48.52 -1.88 96.41
CA GLU A 30 -48.64 -1.94 94.95
C GLU A 30 -47.98 -0.76 94.23
N ILE A 31 -48.01 0.44 94.80
CA ILE A 31 -47.51 1.65 94.12
C ILE A 31 -45.99 1.62 94.02
N LYS A 32 -45.29 1.19 95.08
CA LYS A 32 -43.83 1.01 95.05
C LYS A 32 -43.41 -0.04 94.04
N LYS A 33 -44.09 -1.19 94.01
CA LYS A 33 -43.81 -2.25 93.03
C LYS A 33 -44.08 -1.81 91.59
N LYS A 34 -45.17 -1.07 91.35
CA LYS A 34 -45.48 -0.48 90.02
C LYS A 34 -44.48 0.59 89.61
N LEU A 35 -43.94 1.37 90.55
CA LEU A 35 -42.88 2.36 90.29
C LEU A 35 -41.54 1.69 89.99
N GLU A 36 -41.20 0.61 90.70
CA GLU A 36 -40.01 -0.20 90.42
C GLU A 36 -40.13 -0.94 89.09
N GLU A 37 -41.28 -1.53 88.76
CA GLU A 37 -41.55 -2.13 87.45
C GLU A 37 -41.51 -1.08 86.34
N ALA A 38 -42.04 0.13 86.53
CA ALA A 38 -41.97 1.22 85.55
C ALA A 38 -40.54 1.77 85.37
N ALA A 39 -39.76 1.87 86.44
CA ALA A 39 -38.35 2.26 86.38
C ALA A 39 -37.51 1.15 85.72
N TYR A 40 -37.80 -0.12 86.03
CA TYR A 40 -37.19 -1.28 85.41
C TYR A 40 -37.53 -1.37 83.92
N MET A 41 -38.78 -1.10 83.52
CA MET A 41 -39.18 -1.03 82.12
C MET A 41 -38.51 0.13 81.36
N ARG A 42 -38.30 1.29 82.01
CA ARG A 42 -37.52 2.40 81.42
C ARG A 42 -36.03 2.10 81.33
N ALA A 43 -35.45 1.43 82.33
CA ALA A 43 -34.04 1.04 82.33
C ALA A 43 -33.77 -0.12 81.35
N ALA A 44 -34.68 -1.09 81.26
CA ALA A 44 -34.62 -2.23 80.35
C ALA A 44 -34.89 -1.85 78.89
N ALA A 45 -35.65 -0.78 78.63
CA ALA A 45 -35.88 -0.25 77.28
C ALA A 45 -34.64 0.46 76.69
N GLY A 46 -33.60 0.72 77.51
CA GLY A 46 -32.43 1.50 77.09
C GLY A 46 -32.79 2.95 76.71
N PRO A 47 -31.81 3.80 76.40
CA PRO A 47 -32.10 5.13 75.88
C PRO A 47 -32.89 5.01 74.58
N ALA A 48 -34.11 5.55 74.54
CA ALA A 48 -34.95 5.56 73.35
C ALA A 48 -34.27 6.38 72.25
N VAL A 49 -33.60 5.70 71.32
CA VAL A 49 -32.95 6.33 70.19
C VAL A 49 -34.05 6.87 69.28
N THR A 50 -34.12 8.20 69.15
CA THR A 50 -35.14 8.82 68.29
C THR A 50 -34.79 8.60 66.81
N LEU A 51 -35.81 8.61 65.95
CA LEU A 51 -35.60 8.54 64.49
C LEU A 51 -34.65 9.65 63.99
N GLU A 52 -34.70 10.81 64.62
CA GLU A 52 -33.80 11.93 64.36
C GLU A 52 -32.33 11.57 64.67
N GLN A 53 -32.05 10.95 65.82
CA GLN A 53 -30.70 10.49 66.19
C GLN A 53 -30.19 9.38 65.26
N ILE A 54 -31.05 8.51 64.75
CA ILE A 54 -30.69 7.49 63.75
C ILE A 54 -30.32 8.17 62.43
N SER A 55 -31.16 9.11 61.97
CA SER A 55 -30.92 9.84 60.72
C SER A 55 -29.62 10.64 60.76
N GLU A 56 -29.31 11.26 61.91
CA GLU A 56 -28.09 12.04 62.08
C GLU A 56 -26.83 11.15 62.07
N LYS A 57 -26.89 9.96 62.69
CA LYS A 57 -25.80 8.97 62.62
C LYS A 57 -25.57 8.47 61.19
N LEU A 58 -26.63 8.22 60.43
CA LEU A 58 -26.53 7.82 59.03
C LEU A 58 -25.96 8.94 58.15
N LYS A 59 -26.40 10.19 58.36
CA LYS A 59 -25.87 11.36 57.66
C LYS A 59 -24.39 11.56 57.92
N ARG A 60 -23.95 11.47 59.19
CA ARG A 60 -22.52 11.54 59.56
C ARG A 60 -21.71 10.41 58.95
N ALA A 61 -22.27 9.19 58.86
CA ALA A 61 -21.61 8.06 58.20
C ALA A 61 -21.46 8.28 56.68
N GLU A 62 -22.48 8.85 56.03
CA GLU A 62 -22.44 9.19 54.61
C GLU A 62 -21.44 10.31 54.33
N GLU A 63 -21.40 11.36 55.16
CA GLU A 63 -20.44 12.45 55.05
C GLU A 63 -19.01 11.95 55.20
N LYS A 64 -18.74 11.06 56.18
CA LYS A 64 -17.43 10.39 56.30
C LYS A 64 -17.08 9.58 55.06
N ARG A 65 -18.03 8.84 54.48
CA ARG A 65 -17.82 8.08 53.24
C ARG A 65 -17.47 9.00 52.08
N ARG A 66 -18.19 10.12 51.91
CA ARG A 66 -17.91 11.12 50.87
C ARG A 66 -16.52 11.72 51.03
N GLN A 67 -16.15 12.12 52.24
CA GLN A 67 -14.81 12.64 52.54
C GLN A 67 -13.70 11.62 52.22
N THR A 68 -13.87 10.35 52.60
CA THR A 68 -12.89 9.30 52.28
C THR A 68 -12.74 9.10 50.77
N ILE A 69 -13.83 9.09 50.01
CA ILE A 69 -13.78 9.00 48.55
C ILE A 69 -13.01 10.19 47.96
N THR A 70 -13.31 11.41 48.41
CA THR A 70 -12.62 12.61 47.95
C THR A 70 -11.13 12.56 48.30
N VAL A 71 -10.77 12.20 49.53
CA VAL A 71 -9.37 12.08 49.98
C VAL A 71 -8.62 11.02 49.17
N VAL A 72 -9.26 9.89 48.84
CA VAL A 72 -8.65 8.87 47.98
C VAL A 72 -8.50 9.39 46.55
N GLN A 73 -9.51 10.03 45.97
CA GLN A 73 -9.47 10.57 44.60
C GLN A 73 -8.48 11.73 44.45
N ASP A 74 -8.34 12.55 45.48
CA ASP A 74 -7.42 13.68 45.57
C ASP A 74 -6.07 13.32 46.19
N SER A 75 -5.87 12.05 46.55
CA SER A 75 -4.59 11.58 47.02
C SER A 75 -3.51 11.90 45.99
N LYS A 76 -2.34 12.31 46.50
CA LYS A 76 -1.17 12.62 45.69
C LYS A 76 -0.86 11.51 44.67
N LEU A 77 -1.04 10.26 45.07
CA LEU A 77 -0.80 9.08 44.24
C LEU A 77 -1.79 8.97 43.06
N ASN A 78 -3.07 9.22 43.27
CA ASN A 78 -4.06 9.16 42.18
C ASN A 78 -3.94 10.35 41.22
N ARG A 79 -3.59 11.53 41.72
CA ARG A 79 -3.25 12.69 40.87
C ARG A 79 -2.01 12.40 40.01
N GLU A 80 -0.97 11.81 40.59
CA GLU A 80 0.25 11.47 39.86
C GLU A 80 0.00 10.38 38.81
N ARG A 81 -0.79 9.34 39.12
CA ARG A 81 -1.20 8.34 38.12
C ARG A 81 -1.93 8.95 36.94
N ARG A 82 -2.83 9.92 37.17
CA ARG A 82 -3.52 10.65 36.09
C ARG A 82 -2.54 11.47 35.26
N ARG A 83 -1.57 12.13 35.89
CA ARG A 83 -0.53 12.92 35.22
C ARG A 83 0.35 12.03 34.34
N ILE A 84 0.83 10.92 34.86
CA ILE A 84 1.65 9.94 34.12
C ILE A 84 0.85 9.39 32.93
N GLY A 85 -0.38 8.93 33.14
CA GLY A 85 -1.21 8.41 32.05
C GLY A 85 -1.53 9.45 30.97
N ALA A 86 -1.70 10.73 31.34
CA ALA A 86 -1.85 11.80 30.35
C ALA A 86 -0.56 12.07 29.57
N PHE A 87 0.59 12.01 30.23
CA PHE A 87 1.91 12.18 29.61
C PHE A 87 2.24 11.03 28.65
N GLU A 88 2.01 9.78 29.06
CA GLU A 88 2.20 8.59 28.22
C GLU A 88 1.31 8.64 26.97
N ARG A 89 0.04 9.02 27.13
CA ARG A 89 -0.86 9.22 25.99
C ARG A 89 -0.32 10.26 25.02
N ARG A 90 0.11 11.43 25.51
CA ARG A 90 0.68 12.48 24.66
C ARG A 90 1.90 12.00 23.88
N ILE A 91 2.81 11.28 24.52
CA ILE A 91 3.98 10.69 23.84
C ILE A 91 3.54 9.70 22.75
N SER A 92 2.57 8.83 23.08
CA SER A 92 2.09 7.83 22.13
C SER A 92 1.42 8.47 20.91
N GLU A 93 0.60 9.50 21.11
CA GLU A 93 -0.07 10.24 20.05
C GLU A 93 0.93 11.00 19.17
N GLU A 94 1.93 11.64 19.78
CA GLU A 94 2.98 12.34 19.05
C GLU A 94 3.81 11.39 18.19
N ARG A 95 4.16 10.21 18.72
CA ARG A 95 4.88 9.18 17.98
C ARG A 95 4.07 8.69 16.77
N VAL A 96 2.80 8.36 16.96
CA VAL A 96 1.92 7.92 15.86
C VAL A 96 1.81 9.01 14.79
N HIS A 97 1.65 10.27 15.20
CA HIS A 97 1.59 11.38 14.26
C HIS A 97 2.90 11.55 13.46
N GLN A 98 4.06 11.43 14.12
CA GLN A 98 5.35 11.47 13.44
C GLN A 98 5.51 10.33 12.43
N ASP A 99 5.10 9.12 12.80
CA ASP A 99 5.20 7.94 11.92
C ASP A 99 4.28 8.09 10.70
N GLN A 100 3.05 8.60 10.88
CA GLN A 100 2.15 8.93 9.76
C GLN A 100 2.71 10.00 8.82
N LEU A 101 3.41 11.01 9.36
CA LEU A 101 4.05 12.04 8.54
C LEU A 101 5.22 11.46 7.74
N LYS A 102 6.04 10.60 8.34
CA LYS A 102 7.13 9.90 7.64
C LYS A 102 6.60 9.05 6.51
N GLU A 103 5.57 8.24 6.78
CA GLU A 103 4.95 7.37 5.77
C GLU A 103 4.36 8.18 4.61
N LYS A 104 3.66 9.27 4.90
CA LYS A 104 3.14 10.19 3.87
C LYS A 104 4.27 10.76 3.03
N LEU A 105 5.32 11.27 3.67
CA LEU A 105 6.46 11.86 2.98
C LEU A 105 7.15 10.84 2.07
N GLU A 106 7.42 9.65 2.58
CA GLU A 106 8.02 8.55 1.82
C GLU A 106 7.16 8.16 0.62
N THR A 107 5.85 8.05 0.82
CA THR A 107 4.89 7.78 -0.26
C THR A 107 4.92 8.87 -1.34
N TYR A 108 4.96 10.14 -0.95
CA TYR A 108 5.03 11.26 -1.88
C TYR A 108 6.35 11.28 -2.66
N LEU A 109 7.47 11.05 -1.98
CA LEU A 109 8.79 10.99 -2.60
C LEU A 109 8.88 9.84 -3.60
N ASN A 110 8.40 8.64 -3.23
CA ASN A 110 8.38 7.48 -4.14
C ASN A 110 7.52 7.75 -5.38
N LYS A 111 6.30 8.29 -5.20
CA LYS A 111 5.45 8.70 -6.33
C LYS A 111 6.11 9.77 -7.20
N ALA A 112 6.85 10.72 -6.62
CA ALA A 112 7.56 11.73 -7.38
C ALA A 112 8.72 11.13 -8.19
N VAL A 113 9.45 10.16 -7.64
CA VAL A 113 10.50 9.41 -8.35
C VAL A 113 9.90 8.62 -9.51
N GLU A 114 8.82 7.86 -9.28
CA GLU A 114 8.13 7.11 -10.34
C GLU A 114 7.66 8.03 -11.48
N LYS A 115 7.08 9.19 -11.15
CA LYS A 115 6.69 10.20 -12.15
C LYS A 115 7.89 10.71 -12.95
N ARG A 116 9.03 10.95 -12.31
CA ARG A 116 10.25 11.39 -13.02
C ARG A 116 10.79 10.29 -13.95
N LEU A 117 10.82 9.04 -13.47
CA LEU A 117 11.28 7.90 -14.25
C LEU A 117 10.39 7.63 -15.46
N THR A 118 9.06 7.66 -15.27
CA THR A 118 8.09 7.45 -16.36
C THR A 118 8.19 8.53 -17.43
N VAL A 119 8.28 9.81 -17.05
CA VAL A 119 8.47 10.91 -18.01
C VAL A 119 9.80 10.79 -18.76
N ARG A 120 10.87 10.41 -18.06
CA ARG A 120 12.18 10.16 -18.69
C ARG A 120 12.09 9.02 -19.70
N GLU A 121 11.48 7.90 -19.33
CA GLU A 121 11.35 6.74 -20.21
C GLU A 121 10.50 7.04 -21.43
N GLN A 122 9.39 7.77 -21.28
CA GLN A 122 8.57 8.23 -22.40
C GLN A 122 9.37 9.10 -23.39
N ARG A 123 10.22 10.00 -22.89
CA ARG A 123 11.11 10.81 -23.73
C ARG A 123 12.14 9.95 -24.45
N MET A 124 12.77 9.02 -23.73
CA MET A 124 13.72 8.08 -24.32
C MET A 124 13.07 7.22 -25.40
N GLN A 125 11.85 6.73 -25.17
CA GLN A 125 11.14 5.93 -26.16
C GLN A 125 10.79 6.73 -27.42
N LYS A 126 10.39 7.99 -27.28
CA LYS A 126 10.19 8.88 -28.43
C LYS A 126 11.48 9.07 -29.24
N LEU A 127 12.62 9.22 -28.57
CA LEU A 127 13.93 9.32 -29.23
C LEU A 127 14.31 8.01 -29.94
N ARG A 128 14.14 6.86 -29.30
CA ARG A 128 14.39 5.54 -29.91
C ARG A 128 13.53 5.34 -31.16
N ASN A 129 12.24 5.65 -31.09
CA ASN A 129 11.33 5.56 -32.23
C ASN A 129 11.75 6.51 -33.36
N HIS A 130 12.20 7.73 -33.03
CA HIS A 130 12.69 8.67 -34.02
C HIS A 130 13.96 8.17 -34.72
N ILE A 131 14.93 7.65 -33.97
CA ILE A 131 16.17 7.07 -34.51
C ILE A 131 15.84 5.90 -35.45
N SER A 132 15.00 4.97 -34.99
CA SER A 132 14.55 3.83 -35.80
C SER A 132 13.89 4.28 -37.10
N ARG A 133 13.02 5.30 -37.06
CA ARG A 133 12.40 5.84 -38.28
C ARG A 133 13.41 6.50 -39.22
N VAL A 134 14.41 7.19 -38.69
CA VAL A 134 15.49 7.77 -39.51
C VAL A 134 16.31 6.67 -40.18
N GLU A 135 16.60 5.58 -39.47
CA GLU A 135 17.30 4.42 -40.02
C GLU A 135 16.49 3.75 -41.13
N GLU A 136 15.19 3.55 -40.93
CA GLU A 136 14.27 3.05 -41.97
C GLU A 136 14.27 3.93 -43.22
N ILE A 137 14.23 5.25 -43.06
CA ILE A 137 14.29 6.18 -44.20
C ILE A 137 15.64 6.06 -44.91
N ARG A 138 16.74 5.95 -44.17
CA ARG A 138 18.09 5.78 -44.75
C ARG A 138 18.20 4.49 -45.55
N THR A 139 17.70 3.37 -45.04
CA THR A 139 17.72 2.09 -45.76
C THR A 139 16.84 2.15 -47.01
N GLN A 140 15.64 2.72 -46.93
CA GLN A 140 14.78 2.91 -48.10
C GLN A 140 15.43 3.78 -49.18
N LEU A 141 16.10 4.88 -48.80
CA LEU A 141 16.83 5.73 -49.73
C LEU A 141 18.02 5.00 -50.38
N ALA A 142 18.74 4.17 -49.62
CA ALA A 142 19.82 3.34 -50.16
C ALA A 142 19.28 2.35 -51.20
N VAL A 143 18.18 1.66 -50.91
CA VAL A 143 17.51 0.75 -51.87
C VAL A 143 17.06 1.50 -53.13
N ARG A 144 16.47 2.69 -52.99
CA ARG A 144 16.07 3.53 -54.14
C ARG A 144 17.27 3.97 -55.00
N ARG A 145 18.40 4.30 -54.39
CA ARG A 145 19.62 4.64 -55.12
C ARG A 145 20.18 3.44 -55.88
N ASN A 146 20.20 2.27 -55.24
CA ASN A 146 20.67 1.04 -55.88
C ASN A 146 19.78 0.63 -57.06
N THR A 147 18.46 0.67 -56.88
CA THR A 147 17.51 0.37 -57.97
C THR A 147 17.62 1.37 -59.13
N SER A 148 17.81 2.66 -58.85
CA SER A 148 18.05 3.66 -59.90
C SER A 148 19.37 3.43 -60.64
N ALA A 149 20.44 3.07 -59.92
CA ALA A 149 21.73 2.74 -60.52
C ALA A 149 21.62 1.49 -61.42
N GLU A 150 20.92 0.45 -60.96
CA GLU A 150 20.71 -0.77 -61.74
C GLU A 150 19.84 -0.50 -62.98
N ALA A 151 18.80 0.32 -62.88
CA ALA A 151 18.00 0.73 -64.03
C ALA A 151 18.83 1.42 -65.12
N LYS A 152 19.72 2.35 -64.73
CA LYS A 152 20.66 3.01 -65.67
C LYS A 152 21.62 2.02 -66.29
N ARG A 153 22.12 1.06 -65.51
CA ARG A 153 23.01 0.00 -66.00
C ARG A 153 22.31 -0.87 -67.05
N ILE A 154 21.07 -1.29 -66.78
CA ILE A 154 20.24 -2.03 -67.74
C ILE A 154 20.01 -1.21 -69.02
N GLU A 155 19.73 0.09 -68.89
CA GLU A 155 19.54 0.97 -70.05
C GLU A 155 20.81 1.07 -70.91
N ILE A 156 21.99 1.18 -70.28
CA ILE A 156 23.28 1.19 -70.99
C ILE A 156 23.49 -0.11 -71.76
N TYR A 157 23.25 -1.28 -71.12
CA TYR A 157 23.39 -2.56 -71.80
C TYR A 157 22.42 -2.70 -72.97
N LYS A 158 21.16 -2.31 -72.79
CA LYS A 158 20.19 -2.32 -73.88
C LYS A 158 20.64 -1.48 -75.08
N ARG A 159 21.18 -0.27 -74.83
CA ARG A 159 21.73 0.59 -75.90
C ARG A 159 22.94 -0.03 -76.58
N LEU A 160 23.82 -0.72 -75.83
CA LEU A 160 24.98 -1.42 -76.39
C LEU A 160 24.55 -2.61 -77.27
N ASP A 161 23.55 -3.36 -76.85
CA ASP A 161 23.00 -4.49 -77.62
C ASP A 161 22.35 -3.98 -78.92
N GLU A 162 21.53 -2.93 -78.84
CA GLU A 162 20.93 -2.30 -80.02
C GLU A 162 21.99 -1.75 -81.00
N ALA A 163 23.06 -1.14 -80.48
CA ALA A 163 24.15 -0.64 -81.30
C ALA A 163 24.95 -1.78 -81.98
N SER A 164 25.19 -2.86 -81.25
CA SER A 164 25.87 -4.05 -81.76
C SER A 164 25.04 -4.73 -82.85
N LEU A 165 23.73 -4.89 -82.62
CA LEU A 165 22.81 -5.43 -83.62
C LEU A 165 22.77 -4.58 -84.89
N LYS A 166 22.69 -3.24 -84.76
CA LYS A 166 22.74 -2.34 -85.92
C LYS A 166 24.04 -2.48 -86.70
N ARG A 167 25.18 -2.59 -86.00
CA ARG A 167 26.48 -2.81 -86.64
C ARG A 167 26.51 -4.14 -87.40
N GLU A 168 26.01 -5.21 -86.81
CA GLU A 168 25.96 -6.52 -87.45
C GLU A 168 25.08 -6.50 -88.70
N GLN A 169 23.88 -5.91 -88.62
CA GLN A 169 22.99 -5.73 -89.78
C GLN A 169 23.67 -4.93 -90.90
N GLN A 170 24.43 -3.88 -90.57
CA GLN A 170 25.21 -3.12 -91.56
C GLN A 170 26.34 -3.94 -92.18
N LEU A 171 27.03 -4.80 -91.41
CA LEU A 171 28.06 -5.68 -91.94
C LEU A 171 27.47 -6.74 -92.87
N VAL A 172 26.33 -7.32 -92.49
CA VAL A 172 25.59 -8.28 -93.32
C VAL A 172 25.13 -7.62 -94.62
N SER A 173 24.55 -6.42 -94.57
CA SER A 173 24.10 -5.72 -95.79
C SER A 173 25.27 -5.36 -96.72
N LYS A 174 26.42 -4.93 -96.17
CA LYS A 174 27.65 -4.72 -96.94
C LYS A 174 28.15 -6.01 -97.57
N LYS A 175 28.16 -7.12 -96.82
CA LYS A 175 28.54 -8.45 -97.34
C LYS A 175 27.64 -8.90 -98.49
N ILE A 176 26.32 -8.78 -98.33
CA ILE A 176 25.34 -9.12 -99.37
C ILE A 176 25.56 -8.25 -100.61
N THR A 177 25.78 -6.94 -100.43
CA THR A 177 26.04 -6.01 -101.55
C THR A 177 27.32 -6.37 -102.29
N ALA A 178 28.39 -6.69 -101.56
CA ALA A 178 29.66 -7.13 -102.13
C ALA A 178 29.50 -8.46 -102.89
N MET A 179 28.75 -9.43 -102.35
CA MET A 179 28.46 -10.70 -103.02
C MET A 179 27.69 -10.48 -104.32
N LYS A 180 26.59 -9.71 -104.29
CA LYS A 180 25.81 -9.37 -105.49
C LYS A 180 26.67 -8.65 -106.54
N SER A 181 27.53 -7.73 -106.11
CA SER A 181 28.45 -7.06 -107.03
C SER A 181 29.48 -8.01 -107.63
N ALA A 182 30.00 -8.98 -106.87
CA ALA A 182 30.94 -9.98 -107.36
C ALA A 182 30.26 -10.96 -108.33
N GLU A 183 29.03 -11.40 -108.05
CA GLU A 183 28.22 -12.23 -108.95
C GLU A 183 27.90 -11.51 -110.26
N LYS A 184 27.52 -10.23 -110.20
CA LYS A 184 27.31 -9.40 -111.41
C LYS A 184 28.59 -9.27 -112.24
N LYS A 185 29.76 -9.13 -111.59
CA LYS A 185 31.04 -9.10 -112.30
C LYS A 185 31.37 -10.45 -112.94
N LYS A 186 31.16 -11.57 -112.24
CA LYS A 186 31.35 -12.92 -112.81
C LYS A 186 30.48 -13.15 -114.04
N THR A 187 29.17 -12.94 -113.91
CA THR A 187 28.22 -13.12 -115.03
C THR A 187 28.52 -12.21 -116.22
N ASN A 188 28.89 -10.95 -115.99
CA ASN A 188 29.34 -10.07 -117.07
C ASN A 188 30.63 -10.55 -117.73
N ASN A 189 31.60 -11.06 -116.96
CA ASN A 189 32.85 -11.59 -117.50
C ASN A 189 32.64 -12.90 -118.27
N ASP A 190 31.74 -13.76 -117.78
CA ASP A 190 31.34 -15.00 -118.44
C ASP A 190 30.58 -14.70 -119.75
N SER A 191 29.73 -13.65 -119.77
CA SER A 191 29.05 -13.20 -120.99
C SER A 191 30.00 -12.52 -121.99
N ALA A 192 30.99 -11.76 -121.50
CA ALA A 192 32.01 -11.14 -122.34
C ALA A 192 32.92 -12.21 -122.97
N ASN A 193 33.32 -13.22 -122.18
CA ASN A 193 34.05 -14.39 -122.66
C ASN A 193 33.23 -15.25 -123.65
N ALA A 194 31.92 -15.39 -123.42
CA ALA A 194 31.04 -16.08 -124.36
C ALA A 194 30.91 -15.31 -125.68
N GLN A 195 30.85 -13.98 -125.65
CA GLN A 195 30.81 -13.14 -126.85
C GLN A 195 32.14 -13.13 -127.62
N THR A 196 33.29 -13.11 -126.94
CA THR A 196 34.59 -13.27 -127.59
C THR A 196 34.77 -14.66 -128.20
N ASN A 197 34.40 -15.73 -127.49
CA ASN A 197 34.47 -17.08 -128.04
C ASN A 197 33.51 -17.28 -129.23
N LEU A 198 32.34 -16.65 -129.23
CA LEU A 198 31.41 -16.69 -130.37
C LEU A 198 31.92 -15.88 -131.57
N ALA A 199 32.58 -14.74 -131.32
CA ALA A 199 33.24 -13.95 -132.36
C ALA A 199 34.41 -14.70 -132.99
N GLU A 200 35.22 -15.40 -132.18
CA GLU A 200 36.32 -16.25 -132.66
C GLU A 200 35.83 -17.48 -133.44
N LEU A 201 34.71 -18.11 -133.02
CA LEU A 201 34.07 -19.20 -133.77
C LEU A 201 33.50 -18.75 -135.11
N ASN A 202 32.86 -17.57 -135.17
CA ASN A 202 32.33 -17.02 -136.43
C ASN A 202 33.43 -16.59 -137.40
N LEU A 203 34.60 -16.17 -136.91
CA LEU A 203 35.76 -15.84 -137.74
C LEU A 203 36.36 -17.09 -138.41
N ASN A 204 36.36 -18.23 -137.72
CA ASN A 204 36.84 -19.52 -138.24
C ASN A 204 35.86 -20.20 -139.21
N HIS A 205 34.62 -19.74 -139.33
CA HIS A 205 33.64 -20.24 -140.32
C HIS A 205 33.62 -19.44 -141.63
N GLN A 206 34.43 -18.39 -141.75
CA GLN A 206 34.56 -17.55 -142.96
C GLN A 206 35.90 -17.73 -143.71
N GLN A 207 36.70 -18.73 -143.34
CA GLN A 207 37.90 -19.18 -144.07
C GLN A 207 37.67 -20.58 -144.63
#